data_AF-A0A9E4N6B2-F1
#
_entry.id   AF-A0A9E4N6B2-F1
#
_cell.length_a   1.000
_cell.length_b   1.000
_cell.length_c   1.000
_cell.angle_alpha   90.00
_cell.angle_beta   90.00
_cell.angle_gamma   90.00
#
_symmetry.space_group_name_H-M   'P 1'
#
loop_
_entity.id
_entity.type
_entity.pdbx_description
1 polymer ?
#
loop_
_entity_poly.entity_id
_entity_poly.type
_entity_poly.pdbx_seq_one_letter_code
_entity_poly.pdbx_strand_id
1 'polypeptide(L)' 'VTYVASTQAELDEGDADKLLRMIDMLEDLDDVQNVYTNAEISDEILDAVG' A
#
# COMPACT_ATOMS: atom_id res chain seq x y z
N VAL A 1 13.38 -1.62 -13.30
CA VAL A 1 13.80 -2.44 -12.13
C VAL A 1 12.71 -2.28 -11.09
N THR A 2 12.23 -3.36 -10.47
CA THR A 2 11.25 -3.33 -9.37
C THR A 2 11.88 -3.94 -8.12
N TYR A 3 11.42 -3.55 -6.93
CA TYR A 3 11.95 -4.02 -5.66
C TYR A 3 10.93 -4.93 -4.97
N VAL A 4 11.40 -6.08 -4.50
CA VAL A 4 10.58 -7.07 -3.78
C VAL A 4 11.14 -7.19 -2.37
N ALA A 5 10.29 -6.97 -1.37
CA ALA A 5 10.68 -7.09 0.03
C ALA A 5 10.81 -8.57 0.44
N SER A 6 11.77 -8.87 1.32
CA SER A 6 11.98 -10.23 1.84
C SER A 6 10.98 -10.65 2.91
N THR A 7 10.20 -9.71 3.45
CA THR A 7 9.23 -9.92 4.53
C THR A 7 7.97 -9.15 4.25
N GLN A 8 6.81 -9.72 4.60
CA GLN A 8 5.51 -9.08 4.42
C GLN A 8 4.97 -8.56 5.75
N ALA A 9 4.22 -7.46 5.68
CA ALA A 9 3.54 -6.85 6.82
C ALA A 9 2.02 -7.01 6.63
N GLU A 10 1.42 -7.95 7.36
CA GLU A 10 -0.04 -8.10 7.39
C GLU A 10 -0.68 -6.86 8.02
N LEU A 11 -1.69 -6.32 7.34
CA LEU A 11 -2.44 -5.15 7.80
C LEU A 11 -3.89 -5.51 8.14
N ASP A 12 -4.42 -4.82 9.14
CA ASP A 12 -5.86 -4.78 9.39
C ASP A 12 -6.55 -3.73 8.51
N GLU A 13 -7.88 -3.70 8.53
CA GLU A 13 -8.69 -2.79 7.72
C GLU A 13 -8.36 -1.32 7.95
N GLY A 14 -8.14 -0.93 9.21
CA GLY A 14 -7.91 0.47 9.57
C GLY A 14 -6.54 0.97 9.14
N ASP A 15 -5.53 0.10 9.19
CA ASP A 15 -4.17 0.44 8.74
C ASP A 15 -4.02 0.29 7.23
N ALA A 16 -4.76 -0.63 6.59
CA ALA A 16 -4.86 -0.73 5.14
C ALA A 16 -5.46 0.55 4.51
N ASP A 17 -6.57 1.09 5.04
CA ASP A 17 -7.18 2.34 4.55
C ASP A 17 -6.20 3.53 4.66
N LYS A 18 -5.49 3.65 5.78
CA LYS A 18 -4.49 4.70 5.95
C LYS A 18 -3.31 4.54 4.99
N LEU A 19 -2.83 3.31 4.80
CA LEU A 19 -1.72 3.02 3.91
C LEU A 19 -2.10 3.35 2.47
N LEU A 20 -3.27 2.93 2.00
CA LEU A 20 -3.76 3.18 0.64
C LEU A 20 -3.86 4.69 0.38
N ARG A 21 -4.47 5.46 1.29
CA ARG A 21 -4.51 6.93 1.18
C ARG A 21 -3.12 7.58 1.15
N MET A 22 -2.18 7.04 1.94
CA MET A 22 -0.81 7.53 1.93
C MET A 22 -0.12 7.24 0.60
N ILE A 23 -0.34 6.05 0.02
CA ILE A 23 0.20 5.69 -1.29
C ILE A 23 -0.38 6.63 -2.36
N ASP A 24 -1.69 6.85 -2.38
CA ASP A 24 -2.35 7.76 -3.32
C ASP A 24 -1.72 9.17 -3.25
N MET A 25 -1.55 9.70 -2.03
CA MET A 25 -0.93 11.01 -1.82
C MET A 25 0.52 11.08 -2.31
N LEU A 26 1.27 9.98 -2.23
CA LEU A 26 2.65 9.92 -2.70
C LEU A 26 2.71 9.80 -4.22
N GLU A 27 1.78 9.09 -4.85
CA GLU A 27 1.69 8.96 -6.30
C GLU A 27 1.25 10.26 -6.99
N ASP A 28 0.50 11.11 -6.29
CA ASP A 28 0.09 12.44 -6.76
C ASP A 28 1.24 13.46 -6.81
N LEU A 29 2.40 13.17 -6.22
CA LEU A 29 3.55 14.07 -6.22
C LEU A 29 4.34 13.95 -7.52
N ASP A 30 4.50 15.06 -8.25
CA ASP A 30 5.23 15.13 -9.53
C ASP A 30 6.67 14.58 -9.47
N ASP A 31 7.31 14.67 -8.29
CA ASP A 31 8.69 14.24 -8.05
C ASP A 31 8.82 12.75 -7.69
N VAL A 32 7.72 12.08 -7.34
CA VAL A 32 7.73 10.66 -6.96
C VAL A 32 7.63 9.78 -8.21
N GLN A 33 8.65 8.93 -8.40
CA GLN A 33 8.74 8.10 -9.60
C GLN A 33 8.16 6.70 -9.41
N ASN A 34 8.29 6.11 -8.22
CA ASN A 34 7.78 4.78 -7.89
C ASN A 34 7.54 4.66 -6.38
N VAL A 35 6.46 3.99 -6.00
CA VAL A 35 6.17 3.61 -4.61
C VAL A 35 6.24 2.08 -4.49
N TYR A 36 6.91 1.59 -3.46
CA TYR A 36 7.00 0.15 -3.15
C TYR A 36 6.61 -0.06 -1.69
N THR A 37 5.83 -1.09 -1.45
CA THR A 37 5.32 -1.46 -0.14
C THR A 37 5.45 -2.97 0.04
N ASN A 38 5.67 -3.40 1.28
CA ASN A 38 5.64 -4.80 1.68
C ASN A 38 4.36 -5.16 2.44
N ALA A 39 3.35 -4.30 2.37
CA ALA A 39 2.04 -4.54 2.96
C ALA A 39 1.36 -5.73 2.28
N GLU A 40 0.84 -6.61 3.11
CA GLU A 40 0.00 -7.74 2.72
C GLU A 40 -1.41 -7.43 3.22
N ILE A 41 -2.29 -7.12 2.26
CA ILE A 41 -3.69 -6.79 2.51
C ILE A 41 -4.52 -7.96 1.97
N SER A 42 -5.39 -8.53 2.79
CA SER A 42 -6.27 -9.61 2.35
C SER A 42 -7.33 -9.11 1.38
N ASP A 43 -7.83 -10.00 0.50
CA ASP A 43 -8.88 -9.67 -0.47
C ASP A 43 -10.14 -9.13 0.22
N GLU A 44 -10.50 -9.66 1.40
CA GLU A 44 -11.64 -9.20 2.19
C GLU A 44 -11.50 -7.73 2.63
N ILE A 45 -10.28 -7.33 3.04
CA ILE A 45 -10.00 -5.95 3.44
C ILE A 45 -9.94 -5.03 2.22
N LEU A 46 -9.35 -5.49 1.11
CA LEU A 46 -9.34 -4.75 -0.15
C LEU A 46 -10.77 -4.45 -0.64
N ASP A 47 -11.66 -5.44 -0.58
CA ASP A 47 -13.07 -5.27 -0.96
C ASP A 47 -13.84 -4.34 0.00
N ALA A 48 -13.42 -4.24 1.27
CA ALA A 48 -14.04 -3.35 2.26
C ALA A 48 -13.59 -1.89 2.13
N VAL A 49 -12.37 -1.67 1.62
CA VAL A 49 -11.74 -0.33 1.49
C VAL A 49 -11.94 0.27 0.08
N GLY A 50 -12.34 -0.54 -0.91
CA GLY A 50 -12.66 -0.11 -2.29
C GLY A 50 -14.04 0.52 -2.48
#